data_AF-A0A6A4TAR7-F1
#
_entry.id   AF-A0A6A4TAR7-F1
#
_cell.length_a   1.000
_cell.length_b   1.000
_cell.length_c   1.000
_cell.angle_alpha   90.00
_cell.angle_beta   90.00
_cell.angle_gamma   90.00
#
_symmetry.space_group_name_H-M   'P 1'
#
loop_
_entity.id
_entity.type
_entity.pdbx_description
1 polymer ?
#
loop_
_entity_poly.entity_id
_entity_poly.type
_entity_poly.pdbx_seq_one_letter_code
_entity_poly.pdbx_strand_id
1 'polypeptide(L)'
;MEPTSASLNSSVPSSPSSAKLSQSNFRRISRTEDSSPHPIAGLAADVLHMRVKEGSKIRNLLRFVTVRMQGEGRDGDGTLLRQVVFTGSGRGVTKTITCVEILKRKVGGLHQVSKLHYKTVNEVWESSLQGAPGTTMQRTVPAICILLSKDPLDPQEPGYQPPRSLSVPTEDTESCRPLLQPPHSPSTQRGAKRLCEDDWSLTAFCEISEK
;
A
#
# COMPACT_ATOMS: atom_id res chain seq x y z
N MET A 1 -51.90 5.17 -60.22
CA MET A 1 -51.10 5.98 -59.28
C MET A 1 -49.93 5.11 -58.84
N GLU A 2 -48.74 5.39 -59.35
CA GLU A 2 -47.46 5.14 -58.64
C GLU A 2 -47.54 5.80 -57.24
N PRO A 3 -46.82 5.35 -56.18
CA PRO A 3 -45.36 5.33 -56.27
C PRO A 3 -44.56 4.28 -55.45
N THR A 4 -43.39 3.96 -56.00
CA THR A 4 -42.03 3.99 -55.39
C THR A 4 -41.62 3.13 -54.19
N SER A 5 -40.57 2.36 -54.49
CA SER A 5 -39.49 1.79 -53.68
C SER A 5 -38.87 2.70 -52.60
N ALA A 6 -38.45 2.11 -51.48
CA ALA A 6 -37.22 2.51 -50.78
C ALA A 6 -36.68 1.35 -49.93
N SER A 7 -35.60 0.73 -50.42
CA SER A 7 -34.73 -0.15 -49.65
C SER A 7 -33.81 0.72 -48.79
N LEU A 8 -33.77 0.48 -47.48
CA LEU A 8 -32.77 1.09 -46.59
C LEU A 8 -31.94 -0.02 -45.95
N ASN A 9 -30.79 -0.27 -46.58
CA ASN A 9 -29.69 -1.02 -46.00
C ASN A 9 -29.16 -0.26 -44.78
N SER A 10 -29.37 -0.79 -43.58
CA SER A 10 -28.64 -0.34 -42.38
C SER A 10 -27.33 -1.12 -42.28
N SER A 11 -26.27 -0.57 -42.87
CA SER A 11 -24.89 -0.98 -42.64
C SER A 11 -24.51 -0.66 -41.19
N VAL A 12 -24.45 -1.69 -40.35
CA VAL A 12 -23.89 -1.60 -38.99
C VAL A 12 -22.37 -1.47 -39.13
N PRO A 13 -21.73 -0.41 -38.61
CA PRO A 13 -20.28 -0.36 -38.55
C PRO A 13 -19.80 -1.35 -37.48
N SER A 14 -19.12 -2.39 -37.94
CA SER A 14 -18.39 -3.36 -37.12
C SER A 14 -17.48 -2.64 -36.14
N SER A 15 -17.68 -2.90 -34.85
CA SER A 15 -16.81 -2.45 -33.77
C SER A 15 -15.36 -2.89 -34.04
N PRO A 16 -14.34 -2.04 -33.82
CA PRO A 16 -12.96 -2.44 -34.01
C PRO A 16 -12.62 -3.52 -32.98
N SER A 17 -12.32 -4.71 -33.49
CA SER A 17 -11.80 -5.84 -32.73
C SER A 17 -10.61 -5.38 -31.90
N SER A 18 -10.67 -5.56 -30.58
CA SER A 18 -9.52 -5.40 -29.71
C SER A 18 -8.44 -6.36 -30.19
N ALA A 19 -7.46 -5.85 -30.95
CA ALA A 19 -6.34 -6.64 -31.42
C ALA A 19 -5.60 -7.15 -30.19
N LYS A 20 -5.77 -8.44 -29.88
CA LYS A 20 -4.88 -9.16 -28.97
C LYS A 20 -3.51 -9.13 -29.65
N LEU A 21 -2.70 -8.14 -29.30
CA LEU A 21 -1.28 -8.11 -29.62
C LEU A 21 -0.70 -9.46 -29.17
N SER A 22 -0.22 -10.27 -30.11
CA SER A 22 0.59 -11.44 -29.78
C SER A 22 1.80 -10.95 -29.00
N GLN A 23 1.84 -11.26 -27.70
CA GLN A 23 2.80 -10.70 -26.74
C GLN A 23 4.24 -11.19 -26.99
N SER A 24 4.49 -12.02 -28.00
CA SER A 24 5.82 -12.54 -28.31
C SER A 24 6.78 -11.51 -28.92
N ASN A 25 6.30 -10.37 -29.42
CA ASN A 25 7.13 -9.38 -30.13
C ASN A 25 7.20 -7.99 -29.46
N PHE A 26 6.72 -7.84 -28.23
CA PHE A 26 6.68 -6.53 -27.56
C PHE A 26 7.28 -6.59 -26.17
N ARG A 27 8.19 -5.66 -25.87
CA ARG A 27 8.80 -5.50 -24.55
C ARG A 27 8.29 -4.23 -23.90
N ARG A 28 7.81 -4.33 -22.65
CA ARG A 28 7.46 -3.14 -21.86
C ARG A 28 8.74 -2.42 -21.44
N ILE A 29 8.88 -1.17 -21.84
CA ILE A 29 10.06 -0.35 -21.57
C ILE A 29 9.81 0.74 -20.53
N SER A 30 8.56 1.18 -20.35
CA SER A 30 8.21 2.16 -19.32
C SER A 30 6.80 1.95 -18.80
N ARG A 31 6.59 2.37 -17.54
CA ARG A 31 5.29 2.37 -16.85
C ARG A 31 5.17 3.67 -16.07
N THR A 32 4.31 4.56 -16.52
CA THR A 32 4.03 5.85 -15.86
C THR A 32 2.64 5.79 -15.24
N GLU A 33 2.51 6.22 -13.99
CA GLU A 33 1.22 6.30 -13.29
C GLU A 33 0.77 7.76 -13.25
N ASP A 34 -0.49 8.03 -13.63
CA ASP A 34 -1.02 9.39 -13.58
C ASP A 34 -1.17 9.84 -12.12
N SER A 35 -0.78 11.09 -11.84
CA SER A 35 -0.92 11.70 -10.52
C SER A 35 -2.37 12.12 -10.27
N SER A 36 -3.25 11.16 -10.03
CA SER A 36 -4.62 11.44 -9.60
C SER A 36 -4.64 12.05 -8.19
N PRO A 37 -5.61 12.94 -7.88
CA PRO A 37 -5.78 13.46 -6.52
C PRO A 37 -6.03 12.33 -5.52
N HIS A 38 -5.55 12.50 -4.29
CA HIS A 38 -5.65 11.50 -3.24
C HIS A 38 -7.12 11.29 -2.85
N PRO A 39 -7.59 10.03 -2.71
CA PRO A 39 -9.01 9.74 -2.44
C PRO A 39 -9.47 10.13 -1.03
N ILE A 40 -8.53 10.48 -0.14
CA ILE A 40 -8.82 10.93 1.23
C ILE A 40 -8.62 12.45 1.23
N ALA A 41 -9.71 13.20 1.42
CA ALA A 41 -9.70 14.65 1.55
C ALA A 41 -9.35 15.07 2.98
N GLY A 42 -8.96 16.34 3.17
CA GLY A 42 -8.77 16.91 4.51
C GLY A 42 -7.57 16.36 5.29
N LEU A 43 -6.53 15.90 4.61
CA LEU A 43 -5.30 15.45 5.26
C LEU A 43 -4.58 16.64 5.92
N ALA A 44 -3.98 16.42 7.10
CA ALA A 44 -3.17 17.42 7.77
C ALA A 44 -1.94 17.82 6.93
N ALA A 45 -1.47 19.06 7.06
CA ALA A 45 -0.36 19.59 6.27
C ALA A 45 0.97 18.84 6.51
N ASP A 46 1.11 18.22 7.67
CA ASP A 46 2.27 17.45 8.12
C ASP A 46 2.13 15.94 7.87
N VAL A 47 1.10 15.48 7.17
CA VAL A 47 0.87 14.05 6.96
C VAL A 47 2.04 13.37 6.23
N LEU A 48 2.54 12.27 6.79
CA LEU A 48 3.55 11.49 6.10
C LEU A 48 2.91 10.64 4.99
N HIS A 49 3.31 10.84 3.73
CA HIS A 49 2.84 10.00 2.60
C HIS A 49 3.87 8.92 2.22
N MET A 50 3.50 7.66 2.42
CA MET A 50 4.30 6.48 2.07
C MET A 50 3.77 5.78 0.82
N ARG A 51 4.57 5.80 -0.26
CA ARG A 51 4.25 5.12 -1.51
C ARG A 51 4.89 3.73 -1.55
N VAL A 52 4.05 2.70 -1.62
CA VAL A 52 4.47 1.30 -1.63
C VAL A 52 4.37 0.76 -3.06
N LYS A 53 5.54 0.53 -3.65
CA LYS A 53 5.71 -0.05 -4.99
C LYS A 53 6.17 -1.52 -4.87
N GLU A 54 6.20 -2.22 -6.00
CA GLU A 54 6.71 -3.60 -6.08
C GLU A 54 8.16 -3.72 -5.60
N GLY A 55 9.01 -2.73 -5.87
CA GLY A 55 10.40 -2.70 -5.40
C GLY A 55 10.59 -2.33 -3.92
N SER A 56 9.56 -1.79 -3.25
CA SER A 56 9.70 -1.26 -1.89
C SER A 56 10.10 -2.34 -0.88
N LYS A 57 11.12 -2.06 -0.07
CA LYS A 57 11.59 -2.95 0.99
C LYS A 57 10.77 -2.69 2.26
N ILE A 58 9.92 -3.65 2.64
CA ILE A 58 8.99 -3.54 3.79
C ILE A 58 9.72 -3.11 5.07
N ARG A 59 10.89 -3.70 5.35
CA ARG A 59 11.69 -3.38 6.55
C ARG A 59 12.09 -1.90 6.60
N ASN A 60 12.46 -1.31 5.47
CA ASN A 60 12.90 0.08 5.42
C ASN A 60 11.71 1.02 5.67
N LEU A 61 10.58 0.75 5.01
CA LEU A 61 9.34 1.51 5.23
C LEU A 61 8.91 1.46 6.69
N LEU A 62 8.83 0.26 7.26
CA LEU A 62 8.40 0.06 8.64
C LEU A 62 9.35 0.70 9.64
N ARG A 63 10.67 0.60 9.45
CA ARG A 63 11.65 1.26 10.32
C ARG A 63 11.41 2.77 10.35
N PHE A 64 11.32 3.38 9.17
CA PHE A 64 11.16 4.82 9.03
C PHE A 64 9.87 5.32 9.69
N VAL A 65 8.73 4.71 9.36
CA VAL A 65 7.43 5.15 9.89
C VAL A 65 7.26 4.86 11.37
N THR A 66 7.79 3.75 11.88
CA THR A 66 7.66 3.42 13.30
C THR A 66 8.38 4.44 14.15
N VAL A 67 9.62 4.82 13.80
CA VAL A 67 10.38 5.84 14.55
C VAL A 67 9.63 7.17 14.56
N ARG A 68 9.14 7.60 13.40
CA ARG A 68 8.37 8.85 13.22
C ARG A 68 7.04 8.86 13.99
N MET A 69 6.30 7.76 13.97
CA MET A 69 4.99 7.62 14.62
C MET A 69 5.10 7.28 16.11
N GLN A 70 6.24 6.80 16.60
CA GLN A 70 6.41 6.37 17.99
C GLN A 70 7.27 7.30 18.82
N GLY A 71 8.20 8.03 18.18
CA GLY A 71 9.18 8.85 18.87
C GLY A 71 8.51 9.86 19.78
N GLU A 72 8.85 9.84 21.08
CA GLU A 72 8.82 11.01 21.95
C GLU A 72 10.04 11.86 21.58
N GLY A 73 9.82 13.14 21.30
CA GLY A 73 10.75 13.98 20.54
C GLY A 73 12.20 14.02 21.05
N ARG A 74 13.15 13.95 20.10
CA ARG A 74 14.54 14.37 20.30
C ARG A 74 15.10 15.29 19.22
N ASP A 75 14.28 15.68 18.24
CA ASP A 75 14.67 16.69 17.26
C ASP A 75 13.88 17.98 17.55
N GLY A 76 14.62 19.09 17.67
CA GLY A 76 14.22 20.36 18.29
C GLY A 76 13.05 21.14 17.69
N ASP A 77 12.16 20.50 16.93
CA ASP A 77 10.87 21.06 16.47
C ASP A 77 9.65 20.45 17.18
N GLY A 78 9.81 19.37 17.95
CA GLY A 78 8.75 18.83 18.82
C GLY A 78 7.50 18.27 18.11
N THR A 79 7.42 18.32 16.78
CA THR A 79 6.24 17.90 16.03
C THR A 79 6.19 16.38 15.87
N LEU A 80 5.42 15.75 16.75
CA LEU A 80 5.12 14.31 16.70
C LEU A 80 4.21 14.01 15.51
N LEU A 81 4.63 13.12 14.60
CA LEU A 81 3.75 12.70 13.52
C LEU A 81 2.51 11.99 14.07
N ARG A 82 1.35 12.58 13.78
CA ARG A 82 0.04 12.09 14.19
C ARG A 82 -0.59 11.19 13.13
N GLN A 83 -0.27 11.44 11.86
CA GLN A 83 -0.91 10.81 10.71
C GLN A 83 0.10 10.31 9.68
N VAL A 84 -0.25 9.17 9.06
CA VAL A 84 0.49 8.62 7.92
C VAL A 84 -0.47 8.01 6.91
N VAL A 85 -0.22 8.25 5.63
CA VAL A 85 -0.95 7.67 4.51
C VAL A 85 -0.08 6.66 3.78
N PHE A 86 -0.59 5.45 3.60
CA PHE A 86 0.01 4.43 2.76
C PHE A 86 -0.76 4.29 1.45
N THR A 87 -0.06 4.34 0.32
CA THR A 87 -0.68 4.10 -1.00
C THR A 87 0.07 3.02 -1.77
N GLY A 88 -0.67 2.14 -2.44
CA GLY A 88 -0.09 1.20 -3.40
C GLY A 88 -1.07 0.88 -4.52
N SER A 89 -0.51 0.51 -5.66
CA SER A 89 -1.23 0.20 -6.90
C SER A 89 -0.77 -1.14 -7.48
N GLY A 90 -1.66 -1.85 -8.17
CA GLY A 90 -1.37 -3.14 -8.80
C GLY A 90 -0.66 -4.12 -7.87
N ARG A 91 0.56 -4.55 -8.23
CA ARG A 91 1.37 -5.49 -7.44
C ARG A 91 1.83 -4.95 -6.07
N GLY A 92 1.73 -3.64 -5.84
CA GLY A 92 2.05 -3.00 -4.56
C GLY A 92 0.93 -3.07 -3.50
N VAL A 93 -0.31 -3.38 -3.89
CA VAL A 93 -1.49 -3.33 -2.99
C VAL A 93 -1.31 -4.24 -1.77
N THR A 94 -1.01 -5.52 -1.98
CA THR A 94 -0.83 -6.49 -0.89
C THR A 94 0.26 -6.04 0.09
N LYS A 95 1.39 -5.54 -0.43
CA LYS A 95 2.48 -5.04 0.39
C LYS A 95 2.08 -3.83 1.23
N THR A 96 1.23 -2.96 0.69
CA THR A 96 0.68 -1.79 1.38
C THR A 96 -0.11 -2.22 2.61
N ILE A 97 -1.02 -3.20 2.42
CA ILE A 97 -1.82 -3.78 3.51
C ILE A 97 -0.91 -4.42 4.55
N THR A 98 0.07 -5.22 4.12
CA THR A 98 1.05 -5.84 5.04
C THR A 98 1.82 -4.81 5.86
N CYS A 99 2.29 -3.72 5.25
CA CYS A 99 2.97 -2.64 5.98
C CYS A 99 2.06 -2.02 7.03
N VAL A 100 0.81 -1.71 6.69
CA VAL A 100 -0.19 -1.15 7.62
C VAL A 100 -0.46 -2.09 8.78
N GLU A 101 -0.71 -3.38 8.51
CA GLU A 101 -1.02 -4.36 9.56
C GLU A 101 0.16 -4.59 10.52
N ILE A 102 1.40 -4.58 10.01
CA ILE A 102 2.58 -4.65 10.87
C ILE A 102 2.73 -3.37 11.70
N LEU A 103 2.50 -2.21 11.10
CA LEU A 103 2.61 -0.93 11.79
C LEU A 103 1.60 -0.82 12.94
N LYS A 104 0.34 -1.21 12.75
CA LYS A 104 -0.69 -1.22 13.80
C LYS A 104 -0.35 -2.13 14.99
N ARG A 105 0.48 -3.15 14.80
CA ARG A 105 0.99 -3.97 15.92
C ARG A 105 2.13 -3.29 16.68
N LYS A 106 2.90 -2.43 16.01
CA LYS A 106 4.03 -1.69 16.61
C LYS A 106 3.57 -0.42 17.29
N VAL A 107 2.55 0.23 16.73
CA VAL A 107 1.97 1.49 17.22
C VAL A 107 0.50 1.22 17.51
N GLY A 108 0.16 1.15 18.79
CA GLY A 108 -1.22 0.96 19.25
C GLY A 108 -2.07 2.23 19.07
N GLY A 109 -3.39 2.09 19.22
CA GLY A 109 -4.29 3.25 19.25
C GLY A 109 -4.54 3.93 17.90
N LEU A 110 -4.20 3.29 16.77
CA LEU A 110 -4.36 3.90 15.45
C LEU A 110 -5.78 3.70 14.89
N HIS A 111 -6.45 4.81 14.61
CA HIS A 111 -7.63 4.87 13.77
C HIS A 111 -7.22 4.68 12.31
N GLN A 112 -8.07 4.00 11.53
CA GLN A 112 -7.78 3.72 10.13
C GLN A 112 -8.95 4.13 9.23
N VAL A 113 -8.66 4.68 8.05
CA VAL A 113 -9.61 4.78 6.94
C VAL A 113 -8.96 4.19 5.69
N SER A 114 -9.62 3.24 5.04
CA SER A 114 -9.14 2.55 3.84
C SER A 114 -10.03 2.80 2.64
N LYS A 115 -9.47 3.33 1.55
CA LYS A 115 -10.18 3.60 0.29
C LYS A 115 -9.57 2.85 -0.87
N LEU A 116 -10.41 2.12 -1.59
CA LEU A 116 -10.08 1.51 -2.87
C LEU A 116 -10.46 2.45 -4.01
N HIS A 117 -9.63 2.50 -5.03
CA HIS A 117 -9.86 3.30 -6.23
C HIS A 117 -9.12 2.67 -7.41
N TYR A 118 -9.39 3.18 -8.60
CA TYR A 118 -8.65 2.81 -9.80
C TYR A 118 -7.71 3.94 -10.19
N LYS A 119 -6.53 3.57 -10.71
CA LYS A 119 -5.58 4.49 -11.33
C LYS A 119 -5.33 4.12 -12.78
N THR A 120 -5.14 5.14 -13.60
CA THR A 120 -4.68 4.97 -14.97
C THR A 120 -3.17 4.85 -14.98
N VAL A 121 -2.67 3.88 -15.76
CA VAL A 121 -1.26 3.63 -15.96
C VAL A 121 -0.99 3.54 -17.45
N ASN A 122 -0.01 4.31 -17.90
CA ASN A 122 0.45 4.31 -19.28
C ASN A 122 1.68 3.39 -19.37
N GLU A 123 1.55 2.31 -20.13
CA GLU A 123 2.64 1.39 -20.41
C GLU A 123 3.15 1.62 -21.83
N VAL A 124 4.43 1.97 -21.96
CA VAL A 124 5.08 2.11 -23.26
C VAL A 124 5.71 0.77 -23.62
N TRP A 125 5.34 0.25 -24.78
CA TRP A 125 5.82 -1.00 -25.33
C TRP A 125 6.59 -0.75 -26.61
N GLU A 126 7.77 -1.35 -26.71
CA GLU A 126 8.59 -1.31 -27.91
C GLU A 126 8.43 -2.63 -28.66
N SER A 127 8.31 -2.55 -29.98
CA SER A 127 8.32 -3.74 -30.83
C SER A 127 9.75 -4.26 -30.94
N SER A 128 9.94 -5.56 -30.79
CA SER A 128 11.23 -6.22 -31.02
C SER A 128 11.58 -6.34 -32.50
N LEU A 129 10.65 -6.01 -33.41
CA LEU A 129 10.88 -6.01 -34.85
C LEU A 129 11.52 -4.68 -35.28
N GLN A 130 12.65 -4.77 -35.98
CA GLN A 130 13.42 -3.62 -36.45
C GLN A 130 12.55 -2.69 -37.31
N GLY A 131 12.36 -1.45 -36.86
CA GLY A 131 11.61 -0.41 -37.58
C GLY A 131 10.10 -0.35 -37.32
N ALA A 132 9.54 -1.20 -36.44
CA ALA A 132 8.14 -1.14 -36.07
C ALA A 132 7.89 -0.08 -34.97
N PRO A 133 6.81 0.74 -35.06
CA PRO A 133 6.52 1.77 -34.08
C PRO A 133 6.20 1.17 -32.69
N GLY A 134 6.66 1.83 -31.63
CA GLY A 134 6.24 1.53 -30.27
C GLY A 134 4.74 1.81 -30.07
N THR A 135 4.14 1.16 -29.08
CA THR A 135 2.72 1.34 -28.73
C THR A 135 2.60 1.73 -27.27
N THR A 136 1.81 2.76 -26.98
CA THR A 136 1.43 3.11 -25.60
C THR A 136 0.07 2.52 -25.30
N MET A 137 -0.02 1.71 -24.25
CA MET A 137 -1.26 1.11 -23.76
C MET A 137 -1.64 1.73 -22.43
N GLN A 138 -2.84 2.32 -22.38
CA GLN A 138 -3.44 2.80 -21.14
C GLN A 138 -4.15 1.63 -20.43
N ARG A 139 -3.84 1.41 -19.16
CA ARG A 139 -4.44 0.35 -18.33
C ARG A 139 -4.98 0.93 -17.03
N THR A 140 -6.16 0.48 -16.66
CA THR A 140 -6.75 0.77 -15.35
C THR A 140 -6.25 -0.28 -14.35
N VAL A 141 -5.64 0.17 -13.26
CA VAL A 141 -5.12 -0.71 -12.20
C VAL A 141 -5.80 -0.42 -10.86
N PRO A 142 -6.09 -1.46 -10.05
CA PRO A 142 -6.60 -1.24 -8.70
C PRO A 142 -5.53 -0.59 -7.83
N ALA A 143 -5.96 0.31 -6.95
CA ALA A 143 -5.13 1.02 -6.01
C ALA A 143 -5.82 1.15 -4.65
N ILE A 144 -5.02 1.22 -3.61
CA ILE A 144 -5.47 1.38 -2.22
C ILE A 144 -4.79 2.60 -1.60
N CYS A 145 -5.55 3.33 -0.78
CA CYS A 145 -5.08 4.42 0.05
C CYS A 145 -5.54 4.14 1.49
N ILE A 146 -4.62 4.11 2.44
CA ILE A 146 -4.91 3.83 3.85
C ILE A 146 -4.34 4.96 4.70
N LEU A 147 -5.21 5.71 5.37
CA LEU A 147 -4.83 6.67 6.40
C LEU A 147 -4.78 5.95 7.75
N LEU A 148 -3.71 6.17 8.51
CA LEU A 148 -3.60 5.84 9.92
C LEU A 148 -3.42 7.12 10.72
N SER A 149 -4.18 7.27 11.80
CA SER A 149 -4.18 8.45 12.65
C SER A 149 -4.19 8.05 14.12
N LYS A 150 -3.40 8.77 14.94
CA LYS A 150 -3.51 8.70 16.41
C LYS A 150 -4.72 9.46 16.93
N ASP A 151 -5.19 10.46 16.17
CA ASP A 151 -6.39 11.22 16.48
C ASP A 151 -7.64 10.48 15.97
N PRO A 152 -8.78 10.57 16.66
CA PRO A 152 -10.04 10.03 16.18
C PRO A 152 -10.37 10.53 14.78
N LEU A 153 -10.83 9.61 13.93
CA LEU A 153 -11.40 9.90 12.61
C LEU A 153 -12.91 9.75 12.67
N ASP A 154 -13.62 10.29 11.67
CA ASP A 154 -15.08 10.16 11.57
C ASP A 154 -15.48 8.67 11.50
N PRO A 155 -16.24 8.15 12.48
CA PRO A 155 -16.71 6.77 12.46
C PRO A 155 -17.71 6.47 11.34
N GLN A 156 -18.33 7.48 10.74
CA GLN A 156 -19.26 7.33 9.62
C GLN A 156 -18.55 7.31 8.25
N GLU A 157 -17.25 7.63 8.19
CA GLU A 157 -16.49 7.60 6.95
C GLU A 157 -16.41 6.17 6.41
N PRO A 158 -16.80 5.91 5.15
CA PRO A 158 -16.69 4.60 4.55
C PRO A 158 -15.25 4.07 4.57
N GLY A 159 -15.08 2.84 5.06
CA GLY A 159 -13.77 2.22 5.22
C GLY A 159 -13.05 2.59 6.52
N TYR A 160 -13.72 3.30 7.43
CA TYR A 160 -13.24 3.50 8.80
C TYR A 160 -13.12 2.19 9.57
N GLN A 161 -12.06 2.08 10.37
CA GLN A 161 -11.83 1.00 11.32
C GLN A 161 -11.26 1.58 12.63
N PRO A 162 -11.88 1.27 13.79
CA PRO A 162 -11.40 1.75 15.08
C PRO A 162 -10.07 1.08 15.49
N PRO A 163 -9.33 1.67 16.45
CA PRO A 163 -8.13 1.07 17.00
C PRO A 163 -8.38 -0.33 17.57
N ARG A 164 -7.47 -1.27 17.32
CA ARG A 164 -7.53 -2.60 17.93
C ARG A 164 -7.12 -2.50 19.40
N SER A 165 -7.94 -3.03 20.30
CA SER A 165 -7.54 -3.31 21.68
C SER A 165 -6.50 -4.43 21.67
N LEU A 166 -5.28 -4.13 22.11
CA LEU A 166 -4.30 -5.17 22.40
C LEU A 166 -4.74 -5.86 23.69
N SER A 167 -5.63 -6.85 23.60
CA SER A 167 -5.88 -7.74 24.72
C SER A 167 -4.57 -8.48 25.02
N VAL A 168 -3.97 -8.17 26.17
CA VAL A 168 -3.05 -9.11 26.83
C VAL A 168 -3.78 -10.45 26.88
N PRO A 169 -3.18 -11.58 26.46
CA PRO A 169 -3.78 -12.87 26.74
C PRO A 169 -3.89 -12.98 28.26
N THR A 170 -5.08 -12.76 28.80
CA THR A 170 -5.39 -13.17 30.16
C THR A 170 -5.23 -14.67 30.18
N GLU A 171 -4.33 -15.17 31.03
CA GLU A 171 -4.18 -16.59 31.30
C GLU A 171 -5.53 -17.10 31.83
N ASP A 172 -6.35 -17.64 30.92
CA ASP A 172 -7.60 -18.27 31.32
C ASP A 172 -7.25 -19.54 32.09
N THR A 173 -7.65 -19.48 33.36
CA THR A 173 -7.52 -20.48 34.39
C THR A 173 -7.97 -21.86 33.89
N GLU A 174 -7.04 -22.81 33.94
CA GLU A 174 -7.31 -24.24 33.80
C GLU A 174 -8.36 -24.72 34.82
N SER A 175 -9.42 -25.36 34.35
CA SER A 175 -10.15 -26.37 35.13
C SER A 175 -10.81 -27.43 34.24
N CYS A 176 -10.13 -28.57 34.10
CA CYS A 176 -10.66 -29.93 34.35
C CYS A 176 -9.51 -30.96 34.24
N ARG A 177 -9.14 -31.59 35.37
CA ARG A 177 -8.01 -32.53 35.62
C ARG A 177 -8.39 -34.02 35.33
N PRO A 178 -7.57 -35.11 35.56
CA PRO A 178 -6.19 -35.22 36.12
C PRO A 178 -5.21 -36.28 35.46
N LEU A 179 -3.95 -36.28 35.97
CA LEU A 179 -2.95 -37.39 36.06
C LEU A 179 -2.18 -37.75 34.75
N LEU A 180 -0.83 -37.73 34.65
CA LEU A 180 0.30 -38.07 35.53
C LEU A 180 1.59 -37.30 35.10
N GLN A 181 2.45 -36.88 36.05
CA GLN A 181 3.86 -36.48 35.81
C GLN A 181 4.81 -37.71 35.90
N PRO A 182 6.04 -37.63 35.36
CA PRO A 182 7.23 -37.41 36.21
C PRO A 182 8.37 -36.58 35.51
N PRO A 183 9.64 -36.50 35.98
CA PRO A 183 10.22 -35.37 36.74
C PRO A 183 11.38 -34.56 36.07
N HIS A 184 11.67 -33.36 36.63
CA HIS A 184 12.95 -32.58 36.83
C HIS A 184 14.14 -32.70 35.81
N SER A 185 14.98 -31.73 35.41
CA SER A 185 15.36 -30.33 35.78
C SER A 185 16.49 -29.83 34.79
N PRO A 186 17.37 -28.82 35.04
CA PRO A 186 17.24 -27.37 34.78
C PRO A 186 18.38 -26.71 33.89
N SER A 187 18.40 -25.36 33.83
CA SER A 187 19.50 -24.41 33.44
C SER A 187 19.58 -23.96 31.96
N THR A 188 20.04 -22.76 31.50
CA THR A 188 20.66 -21.55 32.08
C THR A 188 20.71 -20.41 31.02
N GLN A 189 20.53 -19.14 31.47
CA GLN A 189 21.07 -17.83 31.03
C GLN A 189 21.09 -17.37 29.55
N ARG A 190 20.48 -16.21 29.20
CA ARG A 190 20.94 -14.78 29.26
C ARG A 190 21.96 -14.40 28.16
N GLY A 191 21.62 -13.40 27.35
CA GLY A 191 22.53 -12.80 26.38
C GLY A 191 22.00 -11.50 25.77
N ALA A 192 22.04 -10.41 26.54
CA ALA A 192 21.83 -9.05 26.03
C ALA A 192 23.09 -8.58 25.28
N LYS A 193 22.92 -8.00 24.09
CA LYS A 193 23.96 -7.18 23.45
C LYS A 193 23.34 -5.88 22.95
N ARG A 194 23.79 -4.78 23.56
CA ARG A 194 23.55 -3.38 23.21
C ARG A 194 23.96 -3.13 21.75
N LEU A 195 23.14 -2.38 21.03
CA LEU A 195 23.49 -1.82 19.72
C LEU A 195 23.76 -0.34 19.93
N CYS A 196 24.97 0.11 19.58
CA CYS A 196 25.31 1.53 19.50
C CYS A 196 24.62 2.13 18.27
N GLU A 197 24.04 3.31 18.46
CA GLU A 197 23.45 4.15 17.43
C GLU A 197 24.56 5.00 16.80
N ASP A 198 24.67 4.92 15.48
CA ASP A 198 25.43 5.90 14.69
C ASP A 198 24.44 6.85 14.01
N ASP A 199 24.74 8.12 14.24
CA ASP A 199 24.01 9.34 13.93
C ASP A 199 24.07 9.68 12.43
N TRP A 200 22.93 10.00 11.82
CA TRP A 200 22.91 10.80 10.59
C TRP A 200 21.55 11.47 10.41
N SER A 201 21.52 12.74 10.78
CA SER A 201 20.51 13.71 10.40
C SER A 201 20.57 13.97 8.90
N LEU A 202 19.43 13.87 8.20
CA LEU A 202 19.06 14.75 7.08
C LEU A 202 17.65 14.43 6.58
N THR A 203 16.81 15.46 6.60
CA THR A 203 15.45 15.54 6.07
C THR A 203 15.44 15.18 4.58
N ALA A 204 14.68 14.16 4.18
CA ALA A 204 14.42 13.89 2.77
C ALA A 204 13.09 13.18 2.54
N PHE A 205 12.36 13.67 1.54
CA PHE A 205 11.35 12.93 0.79
C PHE A 205 11.88 11.52 0.48
N CYS A 206 11.21 10.49 1.00
CA CYS A 206 11.68 9.13 0.85
C CYS A 206 11.11 8.50 -0.43
N GLU A 207 11.63 8.90 -1.59
CA GLU A 207 11.61 8.07 -2.79
C GLU A 207 12.93 7.29 -2.81
N ILE A 208 12.94 6.09 -2.22
CA ILE A 208 14.13 5.22 -2.26
C ILE A 208 14.22 4.62 -3.67
N SER A 209 15.05 5.27 -4.49
CA SER A 209 15.54 4.77 -5.77
C SER A 209 16.45 3.55 -5.58
N GLU A 210 16.44 2.66 -6.58
CA GLU A 210 17.26 1.46 -6.69
C GLU A 210 18.77 1.75 -6.57
N LYS A 211 19.45 0.92 -5.77
CA LYS A 211 20.79 0.38 -6.05
C LYS A 211 20.75 -1.11 -5.77
#